data_AF-L7UFY9-F1
#
_entry.id   AF-L7UFY9-F1
#
_cell.length_a   1.000
_cell.length_b   1.000
_cell.length_c   1.000
_cell.angle_alpha   90.00
_cell.angle_beta   90.00
_cell.angle_gamma   90.00
#
_symmetry.space_group_name_H-M   'P 1'
#
loop_
_entity.id
_entity.type
_entity.pdbx_description
1 polymer ?
#
loop_
_entity_poly.entity_id
_entity_poly.type
_entity_poly.pdbx_seq_one_letter_code
_entity_poly.pdbx_strand_id
1 'polypeptide(L)'
;MRFTAIQEEKANYPVAMLCRVLEVSRAGYYAWEGREASARQKANAALVERIQQVHQDSRRTYGSPRVQAELKAQGLPVGRHRVARQWDALTRFVEDVRLPLDNNASERALRVAALGRKDFLFVGHDRAGRNLAGLYSLVATCSANGINPREYLSDVLLRVQYHPASRLDELLPGPWSRRLAANTS
;
A
#
# COMPACT_ATOMS: atom_id res chain seq x y z
N MET A 1 -10.77 5.46 -9.08
CA MET A 1 -10.69 5.60 -10.56
C MET A 1 -10.96 4.23 -11.19
N ARG A 2 -11.58 4.16 -12.38
CA ARG A 2 -12.02 2.89 -13.03
C ARG A 2 -10.88 1.86 -13.18
N PHE A 3 -9.65 2.29 -13.52
CA PHE A 3 -8.51 1.37 -13.64
C PHE A 3 -8.00 0.83 -12.30
N THR A 4 -8.10 1.60 -11.22
CA THR A 4 -7.74 1.14 -9.86
C THR A 4 -8.65 0.01 -9.41
N ALA A 5 -9.96 0.14 -9.65
CA ALA A 5 -10.92 -0.91 -9.36
C ALA A 5 -10.65 -2.19 -10.18
N ILE A 6 -10.24 -2.07 -11.45
CA ILE A 6 -9.82 -3.22 -12.26
C ILE A 6 -8.56 -3.86 -11.67
N GLN A 7 -7.59 -3.08 -11.22
CA GLN A 7 -6.36 -3.58 -10.61
C GLN A 7 -6.60 -4.36 -9.33
N GLU A 8 -7.54 -3.88 -8.50
CA GLU A 8 -7.95 -4.51 -7.24
C GLU A 8 -8.70 -5.83 -7.52
N GLU A 9 -9.60 -5.84 -8.51
CA GLU A 9 -10.48 -6.97 -8.80
C GLU A 9 -9.96 -7.97 -9.84
N LYS A 10 -8.84 -7.70 -10.52
CA LYS A 10 -8.27 -8.59 -11.56
C LYS A 10 -7.87 -9.97 -11.03
N ALA A 11 -7.73 -10.10 -9.71
CA ALA A 11 -7.46 -11.38 -9.05
C ALA A 11 -8.69 -12.30 -9.04
N ASN A 12 -9.88 -11.70 -9.02
CA ASN A 12 -11.16 -12.40 -8.88
C ASN A 12 -11.89 -12.55 -10.23
N TYR A 13 -11.74 -11.58 -11.13
CA TYR A 13 -12.45 -11.56 -12.41
C TYR A 13 -11.52 -11.37 -13.61
N PRO A 14 -11.85 -11.95 -14.77
CA PRO A 14 -11.10 -11.70 -16.00
C PRO A 14 -11.08 -10.20 -16.32
N VAL A 15 -9.89 -9.64 -16.55
CA VAL A 15 -9.70 -8.21 -16.92
C VAL A 15 -10.58 -7.80 -18.10
N ALA A 16 -10.82 -8.71 -19.05
CA ALA A 16 -11.70 -8.44 -20.19
C ALA A 16 -13.17 -8.17 -19.77
N MET A 17 -13.67 -8.88 -18.75
CA MET A 17 -15.01 -8.67 -18.20
C MET A 17 -15.06 -7.35 -17.43
N LEU A 18 -14.08 -7.08 -16.56
CA LEU A 18 -14.02 -5.84 -15.78
C LEU A 18 -13.92 -4.60 -16.68
N CYS A 19 -13.10 -4.66 -17.74
CA CYS A 19 -13.00 -3.59 -18.74
C CYS A 19 -14.34 -3.33 -19.46
N ARG A 20 -15.09 -4.39 -19.77
CA ARG A 20 -16.42 -4.26 -20.41
C ARG A 20 -17.45 -3.65 -19.45
N VAL A 21 -17.49 -4.10 -18.20
CA VAL A 21 -18.43 -3.62 -17.17
C VAL A 21 -18.15 -2.16 -16.78
N LEU A 22 -16.88 -1.78 -16.67
CA LEU A 22 -16.47 -0.43 -16.28
C LEU A 22 -16.32 0.52 -17.47
N GLU A 23 -16.70 0.08 -18.67
CA GLU A 23 -16.64 0.85 -19.92
C GLU A 23 -15.27 1.48 -20.17
N VAL A 24 -14.20 0.68 -20.04
CA VAL A 24 -12.84 1.10 -20.37
C VAL A 24 -12.19 0.12 -21.34
N SER A 25 -11.27 0.61 -22.15
CA SER A 25 -10.56 -0.27 -23.10
C SER A 25 -9.54 -1.15 -22.37
N ARG A 26 -9.45 -2.42 -22.78
CA ARG A 26 -8.40 -3.34 -22.32
C ARG A 26 -7.01 -2.76 -22.56
N ALA A 27 -6.81 -2.16 -23.74
CA ALA A 27 -5.56 -1.48 -24.10
C ALA A 27 -5.25 -0.30 -23.15
N GLY A 28 -6.26 0.48 -22.77
CA GLY A 28 -6.12 1.58 -21.82
C GLY A 28 -5.77 1.12 -20.40
N TYR A 29 -6.36 0.01 -19.95
CA TYR A 29 -6.03 -0.61 -18.67
C TYR A 29 -4.59 -1.13 -18.65
N TYR A 30 -4.17 -1.94 -19.62
CA TYR A 30 -2.79 -2.45 -19.64
C TYR A 30 -1.76 -1.34 -19.87
N ALA A 31 -2.10 -0.32 -20.66
CA ALA A 31 -1.28 0.89 -20.78
C ALA A 31 -1.23 1.71 -19.49
N TRP A 32 -2.21 1.59 -18.60
CA TRP A 32 -2.19 2.20 -17.27
C TRP A 32 -1.46 1.32 -16.25
N GLU A 33 -1.61 0.00 -16.31
CA GLU A 33 -0.94 -0.97 -15.44
C GLU A 33 0.58 -0.99 -15.67
N GLY A 34 0.99 -0.85 -16.93
CA GLY A 34 2.39 -0.70 -17.32
C GLY A 34 2.95 0.72 -17.18
N ARG A 35 2.15 1.71 -16.72
CA ARG A 35 2.69 3.06 -16.48
C ARG A 35 3.63 3.01 -15.30
N GLU A 36 4.92 3.16 -15.60
CA GLU A 36 5.90 3.51 -14.58
C GLU A 36 5.52 4.82 -13.89
N ALA A 37 6.04 5.00 -12.67
CA ALA A 37 5.94 6.27 -11.97
C ALA A 37 6.31 7.42 -12.91
N SER A 38 5.45 8.43 -13.00
CA SER A 38 5.69 9.59 -13.85
C SER A 38 7.05 10.22 -13.53
N ALA A 39 7.68 10.88 -14.51
CA ALA A 39 8.95 11.57 -14.29
C ALA A 39 8.90 12.52 -13.07
N ARG A 40 7.74 13.15 -12.84
CA ARG A 40 7.47 13.98 -11.66
C ARG A 40 7.46 13.19 -10.35
N GLN A 41 6.87 12.01 -10.32
CA GLN A 41 6.89 11.14 -9.13
C GLN A 41 8.29 10.65 -8.83
N LYS A 42 9.03 10.17 -9.84
CA LYS A 42 10.44 9.78 -9.68
C LYS A 42 11.28 10.96 -9.14
N ALA A 43 11.11 12.15 -9.72
CA ALA A 43 11.80 13.35 -9.26
C ALA A 43 11.37 13.83 -7.87
N ASN A 44 10.13 13.58 -7.44
CA ASN A 44 9.69 13.88 -6.07
C ASN A 44 10.25 12.87 -5.08
N ALA A 45 10.31 11.58 -5.42
CA ALA A 45 10.93 10.56 -4.58
C ALA A 45 12.40 10.86 -4.32
N ALA A 46 13.17 11.20 -5.37
CA ALA A 46 14.56 11.62 -5.24
C ALA A 46 14.71 12.92 -4.42
N LEU A 47 13.76 13.86 -4.54
CA LEU A 47 13.75 15.08 -3.72
C LEU A 47 13.50 14.76 -2.24
N VAL A 48 12.57 13.84 -1.94
CA VAL A 48 12.26 13.42 -0.56
C VAL A 48 13.50 12.80 0.09
N GLU A 49 14.21 11.93 -0.61
CA GLU A 49 15.47 11.35 -0.14
C GLU A 49 16.49 12.43 0.19
N ARG A 50 16.65 13.44 -0.68
CA ARG A 50 17.57 14.55 -0.42
C ARG A 50 17.14 15.44 0.75
N ILE A 51 15.84 15.71 0.90
CA ILE A 51 15.27 16.42 2.05
C ILE A 51 15.59 15.68 3.35
N GLN A 52 15.40 14.36 3.36
CA GLN A 52 15.69 13.51 4.51
C GLN A 52 17.18 13.54 4.87
N GLN A 53 18.06 13.44 3.87
CA GLN A 53 19.51 13.53 4.08
C GLN A 53 19.91 14.86 4.73
N VAL A 54 19.49 15.99 4.16
CA VAL A 54 19.77 17.33 4.72
C VAL A 54 19.22 17.47 6.14
N HIS A 55 18.03 16.95 6.39
CA HIS A 55 17.44 16.98 7.73
C HIS A 55 18.23 16.13 8.72
N GLN A 56 18.76 14.97 8.31
CA GLN A 56 19.62 14.13 9.14
C GLN A 56 20.98 14.81 9.41
N ASP A 57 21.63 15.36 8.39
CA ASP A 57 22.93 16.03 8.49
C ASP A 57 22.86 17.25 9.43
N SER A 58 21.73 17.96 9.42
CA SER A 58 21.44 19.08 10.34
C SER A 58 20.98 18.64 11.74
N ARG A 59 21.19 17.37 12.11
CA ARG A 59 20.76 16.77 13.39
C ARG A 59 19.28 17.01 13.67
N ARG A 60 18.44 16.93 12.63
CA ARG A 60 16.99 17.12 12.67
C ARG A 60 16.53 18.51 13.16
N THR A 61 17.41 19.51 13.08
CA THR A 61 17.10 20.88 13.53
C THR A 61 16.42 21.70 12.43
N TYR A 62 16.72 21.39 11.16
CA TYR A 62 16.22 22.20 10.04
C TYR A 62 14.79 21.82 9.67
N GLY A 63 13.90 22.82 9.67
CA GLY A 63 12.59 22.74 9.04
C GLY A 63 12.62 23.07 7.54
N SER A 64 11.46 22.98 6.89
CA SER A 64 11.30 23.18 5.43
C SER A 64 12.07 24.39 4.83
N PRO A 65 12.06 25.60 5.42
CA PRO A 65 12.78 26.75 4.85
C PRO A 65 14.30 26.57 4.83
N ARG A 66 14.89 26.03 5.91
CA ARG A 66 16.35 25.81 6.02
C ARG A 66 16.79 24.64 5.15
N VAL A 67 15.98 23.58 5.08
CA VAL A 67 16.22 22.47 4.15
C VAL A 67 16.22 22.96 2.70
N GLN A 68 15.27 23.84 2.32
CA GLN A 68 15.26 24.39 0.97
C GLN A 68 16.49 25.24 0.66
N ALA A 69 16.95 26.07 1.61
CA ALA A 69 18.16 26.87 1.44
C ALA A 69 19.40 25.98 1.24
N GLU A 70 19.53 24.91 2.03
CA GLU A 70 20.61 23.95 1.93
C GLU A 70 20.58 23.16 0.61
N LEU A 71 19.40 22.68 0.18
CA LEU A 71 19.25 22.02 -1.13
C LEU A 71 19.67 22.95 -2.28
N LYS A 72 19.37 24.25 -2.17
CA LYS A 72 19.80 25.24 -3.16
C LYS A 72 21.32 25.47 -3.11
N ALA A 73 21.92 25.49 -1.92
CA ALA A 73 23.38 25.59 -1.75
C ALA A 73 24.12 24.38 -2.34
N GLN A 74 23.52 23.19 -2.30
CA GLN A 74 24.02 21.98 -2.95
C GLN A 74 23.80 21.93 -4.47
N GLY A 75 23.31 23.02 -5.06
CA GLY A 75 23.13 23.15 -6.51
C GLY A 75 21.86 22.51 -7.06
N LEU A 76 20.91 22.06 -6.22
CA LEU A 76 19.62 21.55 -6.68
C LEU A 76 18.62 22.71 -6.84
N PRO A 77 18.14 23.02 -8.07
CA PRO A 77 17.15 24.06 -8.28
C PRO A 77 15.75 23.58 -7.84
N VAL A 78 15.39 23.86 -6.59
CA VAL A 78 14.09 23.48 -6.00
C VAL A 78 13.31 24.68 -5.48
N GLY A 79 12.02 24.74 -5.82
CA GLY A 79 11.12 25.80 -5.36
C GLY A 79 10.62 25.55 -3.92
N ARG A 80 10.47 26.62 -3.14
CA ARG A 80 9.98 26.61 -1.75
C ARG A 80 8.70 25.79 -1.56
N HIS A 81 7.67 26.04 -2.37
CA HIS A 81 6.39 25.33 -2.26
C HIS A 81 6.46 23.84 -2.61
N ARG A 82 7.45 23.43 -3.42
CA ARG A 82 7.66 22.00 -3.70
C ARG A 82 8.25 21.31 -2.48
N VAL A 83 9.27 21.91 -1.86
CA VAL A 83 9.89 21.38 -0.64
C VAL A 83 8.89 21.37 0.52
N ALA A 84 8.13 22.44 0.73
CA ALA A 84 7.10 22.52 1.77
C ALA A 84 6.08 21.38 1.65
N ARG A 85 5.53 21.12 0.46
CA ARG A 85 4.59 20.00 0.28
C ARG A 85 5.17 18.62 0.59
N GLN A 86 6.45 18.39 0.25
CA GLN A 86 7.10 17.12 0.61
C GLN A 86 7.37 17.05 2.11
N TRP A 87 7.73 18.18 2.72
CA TRP A 87 7.93 18.31 4.16
C TRP A 87 6.65 18.01 4.94
N ASP A 88 5.51 18.62 4.56
CA ASP A 88 4.21 18.41 5.20
C ASP A 88 3.81 16.92 5.20
N ALA A 89 4.11 16.21 4.11
CA ALA A 89 3.87 14.77 4.03
C ALA A 89 4.79 13.97 4.98
N LEU A 90 6.05 14.38 5.13
CA LEU A 90 7.01 13.74 6.04
C LEU A 90 6.70 14.01 7.51
N THR A 91 6.10 15.15 7.85
CA THR A 91 5.80 15.55 9.24
C THR A 91 4.35 15.34 9.64
N ARG A 92 3.55 14.66 8.82
CA ARG A 92 2.10 14.48 9.05
C ARG A 92 1.77 13.82 10.40
N PHE A 93 2.66 12.95 10.89
CA PHE A 93 2.52 12.29 12.19
C PHE A 93 2.54 13.27 13.38
N VAL A 94 3.09 14.49 13.19
CA VAL A 94 3.08 15.52 14.23
C VAL A 94 1.68 16.08 14.42
N GLU A 95 0.87 16.10 13.36
CA GLU A 95 -0.49 16.65 13.35
C GLU A 95 -1.57 15.58 13.59
N ASP A 96 -1.36 14.35 13.11
CA ASP A 96 -2.34 13.26 13.19
C ASP A 96 -1.88 12.15 14.14
N VAL A 97 -2.54 12.07 15.30
CA VAL A 97 -2.26 11.07 16.35
C VAL A 97 -2.47 9.62 15.90
N ARG A 98 -3.21 9.39 14.81
CA ARG A 98 -3.44 8.04 14.27
C ARG A 98 -2.22 7.51 13.51
N LEU A 99 -1.27 8.38 13.15
CA LEU A 99 -0.05 8.00 12.45
C LEU A 99 1.08 7.79 13.48
N PRO A 100 1.63 6.57 13.61
CA PRO A 100 2.76 6.34 14.51
C PRO A 100 4.00 7.10 14.03
N LEU A 101 4.80 7.57 14.99
CA LEU A 101 6.09 8.24 14.74
C LEU A 101 7.09 7.30 14.04
N ASP A 102 7.03 6.01 14.37
CA ASP A 102 7.91 4.98 13.84
C ASP A 102 7.19 4.08 12.83
N ASN A 103 7.99 3.46 11.97
CA ASN A 103 7.53 2.50 10.97
C ASN A 103 7.56 1.05 11.49
N ASN A 104 7.71 0.81 12.81
CA ASN A 104 7.97 -0.53 13.33
C ASN A 104 6.84 -1.51 13.01
N ALA A 105 5.60 -1.04 12.98
CA ALA A 105 4.45 -1.84 12.57
C ALA A 105 4.60 -2.35 11.12
N SER A 106 4.99 -1.46 10.21
CA SER A 106 5.26 -1.79 8.82
C SER A 106 6.46 -2.73 8.67
N GLU A 107 7.54 -2.50 9.42
CA GLU A 107 8.72 -3.38 9.40
C GLU A 107 8.40 -4.78 9.93
N ARG A 108 7.66 -4.88 11.05
CA ARG A 108 7.20 -6.18 11.59
C ARG A 108 6.35 -6.93 10.57
N ALA A 109 5.44 -6.23 9.88
CA ALA A 109 4.63 -6.84 8.83
C ALA A 109 5.50 -7.34 7.66
N LEU A 110 6.51 -6.57 7.24
CA LEU A 110 7.44 -6.97 6.17
C LEU A 110 8.38 -8.12 6.57
N ARG A 111 8.72 -8.28 7.86
CA ARG A 111 9.56 -9.40 8.33
C ARG A 111 8.95 -10.76 8.01
N VAL A 112 7.63 -10.89 8.07
CA VAL A 112 6.93 -12.14 7.72
C VAL A 112 7.21 -12.52 6.26
N ALA A 113 7.13 -11.56 5.34
CA ALA A 113 7.48 -11.77 3.93
C ALA A 113 8.99 -12.00 3.73
N ALA A 114 9.85 -11.39 4.55
CA ALA A 114 11.30 -11.57 4.46
C ALA A 114 11.78 -12.94 4.96
N LEU A 115 11.20 -13.45 6.05
CA LEU A 115 11.47 -14.78 6.60
C LEU A 115 11.15 -15.88 5.60
N GLY A 116 10.00 -15.77 4.92
CA GLY A 116 9.57 -16.73 3.92
C GLY A 116 10.44 -16.79 2.67
N ARG A 117 11.34 -15.83 2.41
CA ARG A 117 12.23 -15.87 1.22
C ARG A 117 13.07 -17.13 1.13
N LYS A 118 13.40 -17.76 2.27
CA LYS A 118 14.10 -19.05 2.31
C LYS A 118 13.19 -20.22 1.94
N ASP A 119 11.90 -20.14 2.28
CA ASP A 119 10.89 -21.16 1.97
C ASP A 119 10.31 -21.02 0.55
N PHE A 120 10.43 -19.82 -0.04
CA PHE A 120 9.91 -19.46 -1.37
C PHE A 120 11.01 -19.24 -2.41
N LEU A 121 12.21 -19.79 -2.19
CA LEU A 121 13.38 -19.61 -3.05
C LEU A 121 13.09 -19.97 -4.54
N PHE A 122 12.02 -20.73 -4.79
CA PHE A 122 11.54 -21.14 -6.12
C PHE A 122 10.11 -20.68 -6.44
N VAL A 123 9.72 -19.45 -6.12
CA VAL A 123 8.53 -18.85 -6.76
C VAL A 123 8.83 -18.66 -8.25
N GLY A 124 8.67 -19.74 -9.03
CA GLY A 124 9.04 -19.83 -10.44
C GLY A 124 8.09 -19.09 -11.39
N HIS A 125 7.13 -18.32 -10.86
CA HIS A 125 6.15 -17.60 -11.67
C HIS A 125 5.62 -16.35 -10.94
N ASP A 126 5.64 -15.19 -11.60
CA ASP A 126 5.20 -13.87 -11.06
C ASP A 126 3.80 -13.91 -10.42
N ARG A 127 2.86 -14.65 -11.04
CA ARG A 127 1.51 -14.86 -10.51
C ARG A 127 1.50 -15.45 -9.09
N ALA A 128 2.38 -16.41 -8.81
CA ALA A 128 2.46 -17.02 -7.48
C ALA A 128 3.01 -16.02 -6.45
N GLY A 129 3.98 -15.17 -6.85
CA GLY A 129 4.47 -14.07 -6.02
C GLY A 129 3.37 -13.06 -5.67
N ARG A 130 2.54 -12.67 -6.64
CA ARG A 130 1.40 -11.77 -6.41
C ARG A 130 0.35 -12.38 -5.47
N ASN A 131 0.01 -13.65 -5.64
CA ASN A 131 -0.93 -14.34 -4.76
C ASN A 131 -0.41 -14.40 -3.32
N LEU A 132 0.87 -14.72 -3.15
CA LEU A 132 1.52 -14.77 -1.85
C LEU A 132 1.56 -13.39 -1.16
N ALA A 133 1.85 -12.33 -1.92
CA ALA A 133 1.78 -10.96 -1.42
C ALA A 133 0.37 -10.57 -0.95
N GLY A 134 -0.66 -11.00 -1.68
CA GLY A 134 -2.06 -10.83 -1.28
C GLY A 134 -2.38 -11.54 0.05
N LEU A 135 -1.99 -12.80 0.18
CA LEU A 135 -2.18 -13.58 1.42
C LEU A 135 -1.46 -12.95 2.61
N TYR A 136 -0.21 -12.50 2.43
CA TYR A 136 0.52 -11.81 3.50
C TYR A 136 -0.15 -10.52 3.94
N SER A 137 -0.67 -9.76 2.99
CA SER A 137 -1.41 -8.52 3.28
C SER A 137 -2.70 -8.81 4.07
N LEU A 138 -3.43 -9.88 3.72
CA LEU A 138 -4.63 -10.31 4.44
C LEU A 138 -4.32 -10.77 5.86
N VAL A 139 -3.30 -11.60 6.04
CA VAL A 139 -2.88 -12.08 7.38
C VAL A 139 -2.42 -10.91 8.24
N ALA A 140 -1.63 -9.98 7.68
CA ALA A 140 -1.22 -8.77 8.39
C ALA A 140 -2.42 -7.91 8.81
N THR A 141 -3.42 -7.77 7.93
CA THR A 141 -4.67 -7.05 8.23
C THR A 141 -5.47 -7.75 9.34
N CYS A 142 -5.56 -9.07 9.33
CA CYS A 142 -6.22 -9.84 10.40
C CYS A 142 -5.55 -9.58 11.75
N SER A 143 -4.22 -9.73 11.80
CA SER A 143 -3.44 -9.48 13.01
C SER A 143 -3.57 -8.04 13.52
N ALA A 144 -3.61 -7.05 12.62
CA ALA A 144 -3.81 -5.64 12.98
C ALA A 144 -5.20 -5.35 13.57
N ASN A 145 -6.21 -6.16 13.22
CA ASN A 145 -7.56 -6.07 13.76
C ASN A 145 -7.79 -7.00 14.98
N GLY A 146 -6.74 -7.67 15.47
CA GLY A 146 -6.87 -8.63 16.59
C GLY A 146 -7.63 -9.92 16.22
N ILE A 147 -7.72 -10.23 14.92
CA ILE A 147 -8.46 -11.40 14.40
C ILE A 147 -7.49 -12.57 14.22
N ASN A 148 -7.90 -13.77 14.63
CA ASN A 148 -7.16 -14.99 14.35
C ASN A 148 -7.16 -15.28 12.82
N PRO A 149 -6.00 -15.17 12.13
CA PRO A 149 -5.97 -15.32 10.68
C PRO A 149 -6.40 -16.71 10.20
N ARG A 150 -6.18 -17.75 11.02
CA ARG A 150 -6.57 -19.12 10.68
C ARG A 150 -8.09 -19.26 10.63
N GLU A 151 -8.79 -18.75 11.64
CA GLU A 151 -10.26 -18.81 11.70
C GLU A 151 -10.88 -18.00 10.56
N TYR A 152 -10.37 -16.79 10.33
CA TYR A 152 -10.78 -15.95 9.21
C TYR A 152 -10.62 -16.66 7.87
N LEU A 153 -9.42 -17.18 7.58
CA LEU A 153 -9.15 -17.85 6.31
C LEU A 153 -9.98 -19.13 6.14
N SER A 154 -10.13 -19.94 7.18
CA SER A 154 -10.93 -21.17 7.12
C SER A 154 -12.40 -20.89 6.80
N ASP A 155 -13.00 -19.85 7.39
CA ASP A 155 -14.39 -19.48 7.08
C ASP A 155 -14.51 -18.83 5.70
N VAL A 156 -13.66 -17.84 5.39
CA VAL A 156 -13.76 -17.07 4.15
C VAL A 156 -13.47 -17.94 2.92
N LEU A 157 -12.48 -18.84 2.96
CA LEU A 157 -12.16 -19.70 1.81
C LEU A 157 -13.28 -20.68 1.45
N LEU A 158 -14.08 -21.10 2.45
CA LEU A 158 -15.26 -21.93 2.22
C LEU A 158 -16.45 -21.08 1.73
N ARG A 159 -16.60 -19.87 2.28
CA ARG A 159 -17.74 -18.98 1.99
C ARG A 159 -17.62 -18.25 0.65
N VAL A 160 -16.41 -17.90 0.22
CA VAL A 160 -16.16 -17.08 -0.98
C VAL A 160 -16.73 -17.73 -2.26
N GLN A 161 -16.82 -19.06 -2.30
CA GLN A 161 -17.36 -19.80 -3.45
C GLN A 161 -18.86 -19.55 -3.66
N TYR A 162 -19.60 -19.22 -2.61
CA TYR A 162 -21.04 -19.04 -2.63
C TYR A 162 -21.48 -17.60 -2.32
N HIS A 163 -20.52 -16.72 -2.01
CA HIS A 163 -20.80 -15.33 -1.63
C HIS A 163 -20.92 -14.44 -2.87
N PRO A 164 -21.95 -13.57 -2.95
CA PRO A 164 -22.08 -12.66 -4.08
C PRO A 164 -20.91 -11.69 -4.19
N ALA A 165 -20.40 -11.53 -5.42
CA ALA A 165 -19.37 -10.55 -5.79
C ALA A 165 -19.65 -9.13 -5.27
N SER A 166 -20.92 -8.71 -5.33
CA SER A 166 -21.35 -7.38 -4.91
C SER A 166 -21.24 -7.13 -3.39
N ARG A 167 -21.00 -8.17 -2.60
CA ARG A 167 -20.93 -8.11 -1.13
C ARG A 167 -19.59 -8.59 -0.58
N LEU A 168 -18.53 -8.53 -1.38
CA LEU A 168 -17.18 -8.91 -0.97
C LEU A 168 -16.70 -8.15 0.28
N ASP A 169 -17.15 -6.91 0.46
CA ASP A 169 -16.82 -6.10 1.64
C ASP A 169 -17.22 -6.78 2.97
N GLU A 170 -18.27 -7.61 2.98
CA GLU A 170 -18.69 -8.37 4.16
C GLU A 170 -17.67 -9.44 4.58
N LEU A 171 -16.86 -9.92 3.63
CA LEU A 171 -15.82 -10.90 3.87
C LEU A 171 -14.50 -10.28 4.33
N LEU A 172 -14.36 -8.95 4.31
CA LEU A 172 -13.15 -8.29 4.81
C LEU A 172 -12.99 -8.53 6.32
N PRO A 173 -11.75 -8.55 6.86
CA PRO A 173 -11.50 -8.94 8.26
C PRO A 173 -12.35 -8.17 9.28
N GLY A 174 -12.47 -6.85 9.15
CA GLY A 174 -13.24 -6.02 10.08
C GLY A 174 -14.74 -6.35 10.11
N PRO A 175 -15.47 -6.23 8.97
CA PRO A 175 -16.88 -6.62 8.86
C PRO A 175 -17.16 -8.06 9.27
N TRP A 176 -16.29 -9.00 8.87
CA TRP A 176 -16.40 -10.42 9.23
C TRP A 176 -16.39 -10.65 10.74
N SER A 177 -15.46 -10.01 11.46
CA SER A 177 -15.36 -10.12 12.91
C SER A 177 -16.59 -9.56 13.63
N ARG A 178 -17.11 -8.41 13.17
CA ARG A 178 -18.35 -7.82 13.72
C ARG A 178 -19.55 -8.75 13.55
N ARG A 179 -19.65 -9.44 12.41
CA ARG A 179 -20.73 -10.40 12.13
C ARG A 179 -20.66 -11.63 13.04
N LEU A 180 -19.47 -12.17 13.29
CA LEU A 180 -19.30 -13.29 14.22
C LEU A 180 -19.73 -12.92 15.64
N ALA A 181 -19.36 -11.73 16.11
CA ALA A 181 -19.78 -11.22 17.40
C ALA A 181 -21.32 -11.08 17.49
N ALA A 182 -21.97 -10.60 16.43
CA ALA A 182 -23.42 -10.47 16.37
C ALA A 182 -24.18 -11.81 16.33
N ASN A 183 -23.56 -12.90 15.89
CA ASN A 183 -24.18 -14.23 15.83
C ASN A 183 -24.01 -15.06 17.13
N THR A 184 -23.19 -14.58 18.07
CA THR A 184 -22.88 -15.27 19.33
C THR A 184 -23.62 -14.63 20.51
N SER A 185 -24.40 -13.57 20.25
CA SER A 185 -25.27 -12.86 21.20
C SER A 185 -26.73 -13.21 20.93
#